data_AF-G0M959-F1
#
_entry.id   AF-G0M959-F1
#
_cell.length_a   1.000
_cell.length_b   1.000
_cell.length_c   1.000
_cell.angle_alpha   90.00
_cell.angle_beta   90.00
_cell.angle_gamma   90.00
#
_symmetry.space_group_name_H-M   'P 1'
#
loop_
_entity.id
_entity.type
_entity.pdbx_description
1 polymer ?
#
loop_
_entity_poly.entity_id
_entity_poly.type
_entity_poly.pdbx_seq_one_letter_code
_entity_poly.pdbx_strand_id
1 'polypeptide(L)'
;MISNPVTWVLFYVHRYLRLTPPMMLFIGFFTVYAPYIQGAFGASEFNTIFEEAALCKTYWWHNLLYFNNFDHTDEKSSKTCYNISWYIAVDTQLYLIAPIVLIALFFSFAAGTAVVTAGCLGSIITTYILFYDYNLSADGFGNGNGNDQNRLVYSKPWIRCPPYLVGLLTGYLLAVYGNRKIRLNWALSICGWIIAFLIARACLFSSYDYDNGSKWSKFSRGTYYNFDRLGWAFFVCWVVGANHMGWGGPINNFMSHPIWQPFGRLSYCAYIVHWMVLYYYLNLGGPVHFTSTWEHVSHSS
;
A
#
# COMPACT_ATOMS: atom_id res chain seq x y z
N MET A 1 -13.41 26.71 11.14
CA MET A 1 -12.54 25.56 11.50
C MET A 1 -11.35 25.43 10.55
N ILE A 2 -11.57 25.46 9.23
CA ILE A 2 -10.53 25.39 8.18
C ILE A 2 -9.56 26.60 8.20
N SER A 3 -9.99 27.76 8.70
CA SER A 3 -9.18 28.99 8.74
C SER A 3 -8.21 29.09 9.92
N ASN A 4 -8.28 28.18 10.91
CA ASN A 4 -7.40 28.27 12.08
C ASN A 4 -6.10 27.49 11.83
N PRO A 5 -4.93 28.16 11.77
CA PRO A 5 -3.65 27.49 11.53
C PRO A 5 -3.33 26.44 12.59
N VAL A 6 -3.82 26.60 13.83
CA VAL A 6 -3.61 25.64 14.93
C VAL A 6 -4.25 24.28 14.61
N THR A 7 -5.38 24.27 13.90
CA THR A 7 -6.06 23.00 13.54
C THR A 7 -5.21 22.19 12.56
N TRP A 8 -4.58 22.86 11.59
CA TRP A 8 -3.69 22.21 10.63
C TRP A 8 -2.38 21.75 11.26
N VAL A 9 -1.81 22.55 12.16
CA VAL A 9 -0.61 22.14 12.92
C VAL A 9 -0.92 20.91 13.77
N LEU A 10 -2.03 20.90 14.50
CA LEU A 10 -2.45 19.76 15.32
C LEU A 10 -2.67 18.50 14.46
N PHE A 11 -3.29 18.66 13.29
CA PHE A 11 -3.54 17.57 12.34
C PHE A 11 -2.24 16.85 11.95
N TYR A 12 -1.18 17.60 11.62
CA TYR A 12 0.12 17.01 11.28
C TYR A 12 0.87 16.46 12.49
N VAL A 13 0.93 17.22 13.58
CA VAL A 13 1.69 16.83 14.79
C VAL A 13 1.11 15.56 15.41
N HIS A 14 -0.22 15.46 15.51
CA HIS A 14 -0.86 14.28 16.08
C HIS A 14 -0.57 13.02 15.26
N ARG A 15 -0.56 13.12 13.92
CA ARG A 15 -0.20 11.98 13.07
C ARG A 15 1.28 11.62 13.21
N TYR A 16 2.16 12.62 13.20
CA TYR A 16 3.60 12.40 13.34
C TYR A 16 3.93 11.70 14.67
N LEU A 17 3.39 12.19 15.79
CA LEU A 17 3.58 11.58 17.11
C LEU A 17 2.95 10.19 17.24
N ARG A 18 1.92 9.88 16.44
CA ARG A 18 1.31 8.55 16.44
C ARG A 18 2.15 7.52 15.67
N LEU A 19 2.73 7.89 14.53
CA LEU A 19 3.42 6.96 13.62
C LEU A 19 4.93 6.86 13.93
N THR A 20 5.59 7.98 14.15
CA THR A 20 7.06 8.03 14.21
C THR A 20 7.65 7.25 15.40
N PRO A 21 7.17 7.39 16.65
CA PRO A 21 7.77 6.70 17.79
C PRO A 21 7.85 5.17 17.66
N PRO A 22 6.76 4.43 17.37
CA PRO A 22 6.84 2.98 17.22
C PRO A 22 7.72 2.55 16.03
N MET A 23 7.70 3.30 14.92
CA MET A 23 8.58 3.01 13.77
C MET A 23 10.06 3.16 14.14
N MET A 24 10.44 4.26 14.79
CA MET A 24 11.83 4.52 15.16
C MET A 24 12.34 3.56 16.23
N LEU A 25 11.50 3.20 17.20
CA LEU A 25 11.83 2.17 18.19
C LEU A 25 12.08 0.82 17.52
N PHE A 26 11.22 0.45 16.56
CA PHE A 26 11.41 -0.79 15.82
C PHE A 26 12.64 -0.76 14.92
N ILE A 27 12.94 0.34 14.23
CA ILE A 27 14.17 0.50 13.44
C ILE A 27 15.42 0.31 14.33
N GLY A 28 15.41 0.86 15.55
CA GLY A 28 16.48 0.65 16.52
C GLY A 28 16.64 -0.83 16.89
N PHE A 29 15.52 -1.52 17.17
CA PHE A 29 15.51 -2.96 17.41
C PHE A 29 16.03 -3.76 16.20
N PHE A 30 15.53 -3.46 15.01
CA PHE A 30 15.89 -4.10 13.73
C PHE A 30 17.39 -3.96 13.45
N THR A 31 17.95 -2.77 13.63
CA THR A 31 19.39 -2.48 13.43
C THR A 31 20.30 -3.39 14.27
N VAL A 32 19.85 -3.77 15.46
CA VAL A 32 20.61 -4.61 16.39
C VAL A 32 20.32 -6.09 16.15
N TYR A 33 19.05 -6.47 16.02
CA TYR A 33 18.63 -7.87 16.03
C TYR A 33 18.70 -8.55 14.66
N ALA A 34 18.39 -7.82 13.59
CA ALA A 34 18.28 -8.40 12.25
C ALA A 34 19.55 -9.13 11.76
N PRO A 35 20.79 -8.67 12.05
CA PRO A 35 22.02 -9.40 11.69
C PRO A 35 22.14 -10.81 12.30
N TYR A 36 21.44 -11.09 13.40
CA TYR A 36 21.42 -12.41 14.04
C TYR A 36 20.40 -13.37 13.44
N ILE A 37 19.52 -12.88 12.57
CA ILE A 37 18.56 -13.72 11.84
C ILE A 37 19.26 -14.21 10.57
N GLN A 38 19.93 -15.37 10.67
CA GLN A 38 20.62 -16.02 9.56
C GLN A 38 20.03 -17.40 9.30
N GLY A 39 20.01 -17.83 8.04
CA GLY A 39 19.49 -19.13 7.62
C GLY A 39 19.46 -19.27 6.11
N ALA A 40 18.83 -20.35 5.64
CA ALA A 40 18.81 -20.70 4.21
C ALA A 40 18.08 -19.65 3.35
N PHE A 41 17.00 -19.07 3.86
CA PHE A 41 16.26 -18.01 3.16
C PHE A 41 17.06 -16.71 3.08
N GLY A 42 17.78 -16.36 4.14
CA GLY A 42 18.66 -15.19 4.11
C GLY A 42 19.79 -15.35 3.09
N ALA A 43 20.34 -16.57 2.97
CA ALA A 43 21.34 -16.87 1.96
C ALA A 43 20.77 -16.81 0.52
N SER A 44 19.53 -17.26 0.29
CA SER A 44 18.90 -17.16 -1.03
C SER A 44 18.62 -15.72 -1.45
N GLU A 45 18.32 -14.84 -0.48
CA GLU A 45 18.11 -13.41 -0.68
C GLU A 45 19.40 -12.58 -0.57
N PHE A 46 20.56 -13.20 -0.78
CA PHE A 46 21.90 -12.56 -0.75
C PHE A 46 22.19 -11.75 0.54
N ASN A 47 21.60 -12.14 1.67
CA ASN A 47 21.72 -11.47 2.96
C ASN A 47 21.34 -9.98 2.95
N THR A 48 20.37 -9.59 2.11
CA THR A 48 19.87 -8.20 1.99
C THR A 48 19.49 -7.57 3.34
N ILE A 49 18.92 -8.33 4.28
CA ILE A 49 18.57 -7.82 5.62
C ILE A 49 19.79 -7.36 6.42
N PHE A 50 20.93 -8.03 6.26
CA PHE A 50 22.16 -7.62 6.93
C PHE A 50 22.64 -6.25 6.40
N GLU A 51 22.57 -6.06 5.08
CA GLU A 51 22.92 -4.79 4.45
C GLU A 51 21.96 -3.66 4.86
N GLU A 52 20.65 -3.92 4.89
CA GLU A 52 19.63 -2.97 5.37
C GLU A 52 19.92 -2.54 6.82
N ALA A 53 20.17 -3.50 7.72
CA ALA A 53 20.51 -3.21 9.11
C ALA A 53 21.81 -2.41 9.25
N ALA A 54 22.81 -2.65 8.40
CA ALA A 54 24.04 -1.86 8.36
C ALA A 54 23.77 -0.42 7.91
N LEU A 55 22.94 -0.23 6.88
CA LEU A 55 22.54 1.08 6.36
C LEU A 55 21.70 1.87 7.39
N CYS A 56 20.94 1.20 8.24
CA CYS A 56 20.25 1.88 9.34
C CYS A 56 21.16 2.64 10.30
N LYS A 57 22.41 2.20 10.49
CA LYS A 57 23.34 2.89 11.39
C LYS A 57 23.67 4.31 10.91
N THR A 58 23.63 4.55 9.60
CA THR A 58 23.95 5.85 8.98
C THR A 58 22.71 6.60 8.49
N TYR A 59 21.71 5.90 7.98
CA TYR A 59 20.56 6.48 7.28
C TYR A 59 19.23 6.43 8.06
N TRP A 60 19.23 6.04 9.35
CA TRP A 60 18.00 5.98 10.18
C TRP A 60 17.16 7.27 10.14
N TRP A 61 17.82 8.43 10.09
CA TRP A 61 17.17 9.74 10.08
C TRP A 61 16.33 10.01 8.83
N HIS A 62 16.55 9.28 7.73
CA HIS A 62 15.72 9.37 6.52
C HIS A 62 14.29 8.89 6.79
N ASN A 63 14.13 7.88 7.65
CA ASN A 63 12.83 7.39 8.09
C ASN A 63 12.16 8.38 9.05
N LEU A 64 12.93 9.05 9.90
CA LEU A 64 12.41 10.07 10.82
C LEU A 64 11.73 11.22 10.06
N LEU A 65 12.33 11.64 8.95
CA LEU A 65 11.85 12.73 8.10
C LEU A 65 10.95 12.27 6.94
N TYR A 66 10.66 10.96 6.82
CA TYR A 66 9.81 10.38 5.78
C TYR A 66 10.22 10.71 4.33
N PHE A 67 11.53 10.73 4.04
CA PHE A 67 12.03 10.90 2.66
C PHE A 67 12.91 9.72 2.19
N ASN A 68 12.90 8.61 2.94
CA ASN A 68 13.60 7.37 2.61
C ASN A 68 13.19 6.74 1.26
N ASN A 69 12.02 7.09 0.71
CA ASN A 69 11.59 6.66 -0.62
C ASN A 69 12.21 7.50 -1.78
N PHE A 70 12.87 8.61 -1.44
CA PHE A 70 13.60 9.48 -2.36
C PHE A 70 15.10 9.29 -2.35
N ASP A 71 15.63 8.42 -1.49
CA ASP A 71 17.07 8.22 -1.42
C ASP A 71 17.56 7.40 -2.62
N HIS A 72 18.46 8.00 -3.41
CA HIS A 72 19.07 7.43 -4.62
C HIS A 72 20.59 7.44 -4.48
N THR A 73 21.11 7.07 -3.31
CA THR A 73 22.55 6.93 -3.15
C THR A 73 23.03 5.63 -3.82
N ASP A 74 23.27 5.72 -5.13
CA ASP A 74 23.87 4.77 -6.10
C ASP A 74 22.92 3.95 -7.00
N GLU A 75 23.22 3.99 -8.30
CA GLU A 75 22.50 3.37 -9.44
C GLU A 75 22.28 1.85 -9.34
N LYS A 76 22.89 1.17 -8.35
CA LYS A 76 22.94 -0.29 -8.27
C LYS A 76 22.20 -0.90 -7.06
N SER A 77 21.96 -0.14 -5.98
CA SER A 77 21.23 -0.63 -4.80
C SER A 77 20.52 0.51 -4.07
N SER A 78 19.24 0.32 -3.74
CA SER A 78 18.52 1.27 -2.87
C SER A 78 19.11 1.23 -1.46
N LYS A 79 19.80 2.30 -1.03
CA LYS A 79 20.37 2.40 0.33
C LYS A 79 19.33 2.77 1.38
N THR A 80 18.19 2.10 1.38
CA THR A 80 17.14 2.34 2.38
C THR A 80 17.44 1.56 3.65
N CYS A 81 17.38 2.24 4.79
CA CYS A 81 17.62 1.60 6.10
C CYS A 81 16.61 0.47 6.38
N TYR A 82 15.32 0.75 6.20
CA TYR A 82 14.28 -0.24 6.37
C TYR A 82 13.42 -0.20 5.13
N ASN A 83 13.51 -1.21 4.28
CA ASN A 83 12.91 -1.13 2.95
C ASN A 83 11.41 -0.81 3.03
N ILE A 84 10.68 -1.53 3.90
CA ILE A 84 9.22 -1.45 4.04
C ILE A 84 8.67 -0.12 4.55
N SER A 85 9.48 0.72 5.17
CA SER A 85 9.02 2.05 5.57
C SER A 85 8.75 2.96 4.36
N TRP A 86 9.12 2.57 3.13
CA TRP A 86 8.82 3.32 1.90
C TRP A 86 7.33 3.68 1.81
N TYR A 87 6.43 2.77 2.22
CA TYR A 87 4.99 2.99 2.18
C TYR A 87 4.56 4.09 3.17
N ILE A 88 5.12 4.06 4.39
CA ILE A 88 4.79 5.04 5.44
C ILE A 88 5.27 6.44 5.01
N ALA A 89 6.41 6.51 4.31
CA ALA A 89 6.89 7.74 3.72
C ALA A 89 5.94 8.28 2.65
N VAL A 90 5.54 7.44 1.69
CA VAL A 90 4.57 7.81 0.64
C VAL A 90 3.24 8.27 1.24
N ASP A 91 2.70 7.51 2.20
CA ASP A 91 1.44 7.82 2.87
C ASP A 91 1.51 9.16 3.63
N THR A 92 2.62 9.44 4.31
CA THR A 92 2.85 10.74 4.97
C THR A 92 2.95 11.88 3.96
N GLN A 93 3.64 11.67 2.83
CA GLN A 93 3.76 12.67 1.76
C GLN A 93 2.41 12.99 1.12
N LEU A 94 1.59 11.97 0.85
CA LEU A 94 0.23 12.16 0.33
C LEU A 94 -0.68 12.85 1.36
N TYR A 95 -0.45 12.59 2.65
CA TYR A 95 -1.16 13.28 3.72
C TYR A 95 -0.83 14.76 3.83
N LEU A 96 0.42 15.17 3.55
CA LEU A 96 0.78 16.60 3.46
C LEU A 96 0.02 17.33 2.36
N ILE A 97 -0.32 16.63 1.27
CA ILE A 97 -1.07 17.19 0.13
C ILE A 97 -2.59 17.14 0.37
N ALA A 98 -3.07 16.25 1.24
CA ALA A 98 -4.50 16.03 1.46
C ALA A 98 -5.31 17.29 1.81
N PRO A 99 -4.83 18.26 2.61
CA PRO A 99 -5.54 19.50 2.86
C PRO A 99 -5.86 20.31 1.61
N ILE A 100 -4.98 20.30 0.60
CA ILE A 100 -5.23 21.03 -0.66
C ILE A 100 -6.47 20.45 -1.34
N VAL A 101 -6.56 19.12 -1.41
CA VAL A 101 -7.71 18.42 -2.00
C VAL A 101 -8.98 18.63 -1.16
N LEU A 102 -8.87 18.57 0.17
CA LEU A 102 -10.00 18.80 1.09
C LEU A 102 -10.53 20.23 1.02
N ILE A 103 -9.64 21.23 0.94
CA ILE A 103 -10.01 22.64 0.77
C ILE A 103 -10.71 22.85 -0.58
N ALA A 104 -10.20 22.26 -1.66
CA ALA A 104 -10.84 22.32 -2.97
C ALA A 104 -12.26 21.70 -2.93
N LEU A 105 -12.42 20.52 -2.32
CA LEU A 105 -13.73 19.87 -2.12
C LEU A 105 -14.68 20.70 -1.24
N PHE A 106 -14.16 21.38 -0.23
CA PHE A 106 -14.95 22.24 0.65
C PHE A 106 -15.53 23.46 -0.08
N PHE A 107 -14.74 24.12 -0.92
CA PHE A 107 -15.21 25.30 -1.65
C PHE A 107 -16.13 24.95 -2.82
N SER A 108 -15.81 23.89 -3.57
CA SER A 108 -16.64 23.42 -4.67
C SER A 108 -16.44 21.94 -4.88
N PHE A 109 -17.53 21.17 -4.80
CA PHE A 109 -17.49 19.74 -5.08
C PHE A 109 -16.89 19.47 -6.48
N ALA A 110 -17.31 20.23 -7.49
CA ALA A 110 -16.79 20.10 -8.84
C ALA A 110 -15.28 20.36 -8.90
N ALA A 111 -14.79 21.43 -8.26
CA ALA A 111 -13.36 21.75 -8.23
C ALA A 111 -12.55 20.66 -7.53
N GLY A 112 -13.01 20.18 -6.37
CA GLY A 112 -12.35 19.09 -5.66
C GLY A 112 -12.33 17.78 -6.45
N THR A 113 -13.44 17.39 -7.09
CA THR A 113 -13.47 16.22 -7.98
C THR A 113 -12.59 16.38 -9.21
N ALA A 114 -12.45 17.59 -9.75
CA ALA A 114 -11.53 17.88 -10.85
C ALA A 114 -10.07 17.69 -10.42
N VAL A 115 -9.69 18.16 -9.22
CA VAL A 115 -8.33 17.96 -8.66
C VAL A 115 -8.02 16.47 -8.45
N VAL A 116 -8.97 15.72 -7.86
CA VAL A 116 -8.83 14.26 -7.67
C VAL A 116 -8.66 13.56 -9.02
N THR A 117 -9.51 13.89 -10.00
CA THR A 117 -9.47 13.27 -11.33
C THR A 117 -8.19 13.62 -12.07
N ALA A 118 -7.75 14.89 -12.02
CA ALA A 118 -6.50 15.33 -12.61
C ALA A 118 -5.29 14.63 -11.97
N GLY A 119 -5.28 14.45 -10.65
CA GLY A 119 -4.22 13.72 -9.95
C GLY A 119 -4.15 12.25 -10.37
N CYS A 120 -5.31 11.58 -10.45
CA CYS A 120 -5.40 10.20 -10.94
C CYS A 120 -4.94 10.09 -12.41
N LEU A 121 -5.40 10.96 -13.29
CA LEU A 121 -5.02 10.97 -14.70
C LEU A 121 -3.51 11.25 -14.87
N GLY A 122 -2.97 12.21 -14.12
CA GLY A 122 -1.54 12.51 -14.12
C GLY A 122 -0.71 11.28 -13.74
N SER A 123 -1.07 10.60 -12.64
CA SER A 123 -0.42 9.36 -12.23
C SER A 123 -0.50 8.26 -13.29
N ILE A 124 -1.67 8.07 -13.91
CA ILE A 124 -1.88 7.05 -14.94
C ILE A 124 -1.00 7.32 -16.17
N ILE A 125 -1.00 8.57 -16.64
CA ILE A 125 -0.20 9.00 -17.79
C ILE A 125 1.29 8.82 -17.49
N THR A 126 1.78 9.29 -16.34
CA THR A 126 3.18 9.13 -15.94
C THR A 126 3.57 7.64 -15.87
N THR A 127 2.69 6.78 -15.35
CA THR A 127 2.94 5.34 -15.31
C THR A 127 3.10 4.76 -16.71
N TYR A 128 2.22 5.10 -17.65
CA TYR A 128 2.33 4.61 -19.03
C TYR A 128 3.61 5.08 -19.72
N ILE A 129 4.01 6.34 -19.53
CA ILE A 129 5.26 6.89 -20.07
C ILE A 129 6.46 6.08 -19.53
N LEU A 130 6.53 5.89 -18.21
CA LEU A 130 7.63 5.15 -17.57
C LEU A 130 7.70 3.68 -18.03
N PHE A 131 6.55 3.01 -18.17
CA PHE A 131 6.51 1.64 -18.67
C PHE A 131 6.94 1.53 -20.13
N TYR A 132 6.63 2.54 -20.95
CA TYR A 132 7.02 2.56 -22.36
C TYR A 132 8.53 2.78 -22.53
N ASP A 133 9.07 3.78 -21.82
CA ASP A 133 10.47 4.21 -21.94
C ASP A 133 11.44 3.21 -21.30
N TYR A 134 11.16 2.78 -20.07
CA TYR A 134 12.09 1.95 -19.29
C TYR A 134 11.78 0.45 -19.34
N ASN A 135 10.74 0.03 -20.06
CA ASN A 135 10.36 -1.38 -20.21
C ASN A 135 10.23 -2.12 -18.85
N LEU A 136 9.50 -1.51 -17.92
CA LEU A 136 9.40 -1.88 -16.50
C LEU A 136 8.49 -3.09 -16.26
N SER A 137 8.94 -4.07 -15.47
CA SER A 137 8.14 -5.28 -15.16
C SER A 137 6.83 -4.90 -14.47
N ALA A 138 5.80 -5.74 -14.63
CA ALA A 138 4.52 -5.52 -13.94
C ALA A 138 4.61 -5.90 -12.45
N ASP A 139 5.47 -6.84 -12.11
CA ASP A 139 5.79 -7.32 -10.76
C ASP A 139 7.28 -7.72 -10.67
N GLY A 140 7.66 -8.32 -9.55
CA GLY A 140 9.03 -8.77 -9.28
C GLY A 140 9.41 -10.10 -9.93
N PHE A 141 8.47 -10.83 -10.53
CA PHE A 141 8.68 -12.18 -11.09
C PHE A 141 8.63 -12.22 -12.62
N GLY A 142 8.11 -11.17 -13.23
CA GLY A 142 7.83 -11.14 -14.65
C GLY A 142 8.92 -10.57 -15.54
N ASN A 143 8.63 -10.64 -16.83
CA ASN A 143 9.51 -10.17 -17.90
C ASN A 143 9.68 -8.63 -17.84
N GLY A 144 10.90 -8.12 -17.64
CA GLY A 144 11.18 -6.67 -17.62
C GLY A 144 12.40 -6.25 -16.81
N ASN A 145 12.62 -4.94 -16.71
CA ASN A 145 13.63 -4.37 -15.82
C ASN A 145 13.02 -4.15 -14.42
N GLY A 146 13.19 -5.13 -13.52
CA GLY A 146 12.67 -5.08 -12.14
C GLY A 146 13.39 -4.09 -11.24
N ASN A 147 14.69 -3.87 -11.45
CA ASN A 147 15.50 -2.94 -10.64
C ASN A 147 15.01 -1.50 -10.81
N ASP A 148 14.74 -1.10 -12.05
CA ASP A 148 14.19 0.23 -12.34
C ASP A 148 12.71 0.34 -11.97
N GLN A 149 11.94 -0.75 -11.95
CA GLN A 149 10.54 -0.73 -11.51
C GLN A 149 10.45 -0.27 -10.05
N ASN A 150 11.26 -0.87 -9.17
CA ASN A 150 11.22 -0.51 -7.74
C ASN A 150 11.64 0.95 -7.53
N ARG A 151 12.73 1.36 -8.21
CA ARG A 151 13.32 2.70 -8.11
C ARG A 151 12.43 3.81 -8.68
N LEU A 152 11.88 3.62 -9.87
CA LEU A 152 11.19 4.66 -10.63
C LEU A 152 9.69 4.73 -10.35
N VAL A 153 9.08 3.62 -9.90
CA VAL A 153 7.61 3.49 -9.88
C VAL A 153 7.09 2.99 -8.54
N TYR A 154 7.71 1.97 -7.95
CA TYR A 154 7.14 1.30 -6.79
C TYR A 154 7.11 2.18 -5.54
N SER A 155 8.19 2.90 -5.26
CA SER A 155 8.33 3.72 -4.04
C SER A 155 7.96 5.20 -4.25
N LYS A 156 7.49 5.58 -5.44
CA LYS A 156 7.21 6.98 -5.78
C LYS A 156 5.78 7.40 -5.44
N PRO A 157 5.59 8.55 -4.74
CA PRO A 157 4.27 8.95 -4.26
C PRO A 157 3.32 9.36 -5.39
N TRP A 158 3.83 10.00 -6.46
CA TRP A 158 3.00 10.44 -7.58
C TRP A 158 2.41 9.29 -8.40
N ILE A 159 3.06 8.12 -8.43
CA ILE A 159 2.51 6.92 -9.09
C ILE A 159 1.48 6.20 -8.20
N ARG A 160 1.63 6.32 -6.88
CA ARG A 160 0.77 5.64 -5.90
C ARG A 160 -0.35 6.49 -5.34
N CYS A 161 -0.51 7.73 -5.81
CA CYS A 161 -1.55 8.62 -5.34
C CYS A 161 -2.99 8.20 -5.70
N PRO A 162 -3.31 7.46 -6.79
CA PRO A 162 -4.71 7.28 -7.18
C PRO A 162 -5.60 6.57 -6.13
N PRO A 163 -5.18 5.45 -5.52
CA PRO A 163 -5.94 4.83 -4.42
C PRO A 163 -6.18 5.78 -3.24
N TYR A 164 -5.18 6.60 -2.91
CA TYR A 164 -5.27 7.58 -1.83
C TYR A 164 -6.29 8.67 -2.15
N LEU A 165 -6.27 9.20 -3.37
CA LEU A 165 -7.19 10.24 -3.84
C LEU A 165 -8.63 9.73 -3.92
N VAL A 166 -8.85 8.51 -4.41
CA VAL A 166 -10.17 7.86 -4.43
C VAL A 166 -10.69 7.67 -3.00
N GLY A 167 -9.86 7.14 -2.11
CA GLY A 167 -10.22 6.95 -0.69
C GLY A 167 -10.53 8.28 0.01
N LEU A 168 -9.76 9.34 -0.27
CA LEU A 168 -10.00 10.68 0.28
C LEU A 168 -11.35 11.24 -0.17
N LEU A 169 -11.68 11.09 -1.47
CA LEU A 169 -12.98 11.50 -2.01
C LEU A 169 -14.12 10.71 -1.36
N THR A 170 -14.00 9.38 -1.25
CA THR A 170 -15.00 8.54 -0.58
C THR A 170 -15.16 8.93 0.90
N GLY A 171 -14.07 9.18 1.61
CA GLY A 171 -14.10 9.64 3.00
C GLY A 171 -14.82 10.98 3.16
N TYR A 172 -14.56 11.94 2.26
CA TYR A 172 -15.27 13.22 2.24
C TYR A 172 -16.77 13.03 1.99
N LEU A 173 -17.15 12.21 1.00
CA LEU A 173 -18.55 11.90 0.71
C LEU A 173 -19.27 11.27 1.91
N LEU A 174 -18.62 10.35 2.62
CA LEU A 174 -19.16 9.76 3.84
C LEU A 174 -19.28 10.77 4.98
N ALA A 175 -18.31 11.67 5.14
CA ALA A 175 -18.38 12.70 6.17
C ALA A 175 -19.54 13.70 5.94
N VAL A 176 -19.82 14.06 4.68
CA VAL A 176 -20.87 15.04 4.32
C VAL A 176 -22.26 14.40 4.20
N TYR A 177 -22.35 13.26 3.52
CA TYR A 177 -23.63 12.64 3.16
C TYR A 177 -23.94 11.36 3.93
N GLY A 178 -22.99 10.81 4.70
CA GLY A 178 -23.16 9.53 5.40
C GLY A 178 -24.30 9.54 6.41
N ASN A 179 -24.58 10.69 7.05
CA ASN A 179 -25.69 10.82 7.99
C ASN A 179 -27.07 10.77 7.32
N ARG A 180 -27.17 11.03 6.01
CA ARG A 180 -28.44 11.03 5.27
C ARG A 180 -28.96 9.63 4.96
N LYS A 181 -28.19 8.56 5.26
CA LYS A 181 -28.52 7.14 5.02
C LYS A 181 -29.37 6.93 3.77
N ILE A 182 -28.78 7.22 2.62
CA ILE A 182 -29.44 7.06 1.31
C ILE A 182 -29.87 5.60 1.18
N ARG A 183 -31.16 5.36 0.93
CA ARG A 183 -31.69 4.01 0.74
C ARG A 183 -31.47 3.60 -0.72
N LEU A 184 -30.58 2.63 -0.94
CA LEU A 184 -30.40 2.01 -2.24
C LEU A 184 -31.45 0.90 -2.43
N ASN A 185 -31.91 0.68 -3.65
CA ASN A 185 -32.74 -0.48 -3.97
C ASN A 185 -31.93 -1.77 -3.71
N TRP A 186 -32.56 -2.79 -3.16
CA TRP A 186 -31.92 -4.07 -2.81
C TRP A 186 -31.23 -4.71 -4.02
N ALA A 187 -31.85 -4.63 -5.21
CA ALA A 187 -31.25 -5.12 -6.45
C ALA A 187 -29.96 -4.37 -6.82
N LEU A 188 -29.94 -3.03 -6.67
CA LEU A 188 -28.74 -2.22 -6.94
C LEU A 188 -27.63 -2.52 -5.93
N SER A 189 -27.99 -2.82 -4.68
CA SER A 189 -27.03 -3.19 -3.64
C SER A 189 -26.36 -4.53 -3.96
N ILE A 190 -27.15 -5.53 -4.37
CA ILE A 190 -26.63 -6.83 -4.81
C ILE A 190 -25.76 -6.67 -6.06
N CYS A 191 -26.21 -5.93 -7.07
CA CYS A 191 -25.40 -5.66 -8.26
C CYS A 191 -24.06 -5.00 -7.90
N GLY A 192 -24.08 -4.01 -7.01
CA GLY A 192 -22.85 -3.35 -6.55
C GLY A 192 -21.89 -4.30 -5.84
N TRP A 193 -22.39 -5.20 -4.98
CA TRP A 193 -21.57 -6.24 -4.36
C TRP A 193 -21.00 -7.25 -5.36
N ILE A 194 -21.80 -7.70 -6.34
CA ILE A 194 -21.32 -8.60 -7.41
C ILE A 194 -20.20 -7.92 -8.19
N ILE A 195 -20.41 -6.67 -8.63
CA ILE A 195 -19.40 -5.90 -9.36
C ILE A 195 -18.14 -5.72 -8.51
N ALA A 196 -18.28 -5.38 -7.23
CA ALA A 196 -17.15 -5.20 -6.32
C ALA A 196 -16.33 -6.50 -6.17
N PHE A 197 -16.98 -7.65 -5.99
CA PHE A 197 -16.28 -8.94 -5.93
C PHE A 197 -15.66 -9.36 -7.26
N LEU A 198 -16.30 -9.05 -8.40
CA LEU A 198 -15.71 -9.29 -9.72
C LEU A 198 -14.45 -8.45 -9.94
N ILE A 199 -14.45 -7.18 -9.52
CA ILE A 199 -13.27 -6.31 -9.55
C ILE A 199 -12.17 -6.88 -8.64
N ALA A 200 -12.49 -7.23 -7.39
CA ALA A 200 -11.52 -7.81 -6.47
C ALA A 200 -10.91 -9.12 -7.01
N ARG A 201 -11.73 -9.99 -7.60
CA ARG A 201 -11.27 -11.21 -8.26
C ARG A 201 -10.37 -10.89 -9.44
N ALA A 202 -10.74 -9.93 -10.29
CA ALA A 202 -9.91 -9.53 -11.44
C ALA A 202 -8.54 -9.01 -10.98
N CYS A 203 -8.49 -8.17 -9.94
CA CYS A 203 -7.24 -7.71 -9.34
C CYS A 203 -6.34 -8.89 -8.92
N LEU A 204 -6.88 -9.84 -8.15
CA LEU A 204 -6.12 -10.97 -7.61
C LEU A 204 -5.61 -11.96 -8.67
N PHE A 205 -6.37 -12.19 -9.74
CA PHE A 205 -6.05 -13.24 -10.73
C PHE A 205 -5.55 -12.71 -12.08
N SER A 206 -5.52 -11.39 -12.29
CA SER A 206 -5.11 -10.84 -13.59
C SER A 206 -3.64 -11.06 -13.90
N SER A 207 -2.76 -11.19 -12.91
CA SER A 207 -1.33 -11.51 -13.13
C SER A 207 -1.04 -12.99 -13.38
N TYR A 208 -2.01 -13.89 -13.19
CA TYR A 208 -1.77 -15.34 -13.18
C TYR A 208 -1.04 -15.85 -14.43
N ASP A 209 -1.47 -15.42 -15.63
CA ASP A 209 -0.81 -15.84 -16.87
C ASP A 209 0.60 -15.26 -17.00
N TYR A 210 0.81 -14.03 -16.51
CA TYR A 210 2.12 -13.37 -16.51
C TYR A 210 3.11 -14.08 -15.59
N ASP A 211 2.67 -14.42 -14.39
CA ASP A 211 3.43 -15.14 -13.38
C ASP A 211 3.80 -16.56 -13.85
N ASN A 212 2.94 -17.19 -14.67
CA ASN A 212 3.21 -18.47 -15.33
C ASN A 212 4.17 -18.36 -16.55
N GLY A 213 4.77 -17.18 -16.77
CA GLY A 213 5.78 -16.96 -17.79
C GLY A 213 5.25 -16.39 -19.12
N SER A 214 3.97 -16.02 -19.21
CA SER A 214 3.44 -15.35 -20.40
C SER A 214 4.12 -13.98 -20.60
N LYS A 215 4.50 -13.69 -21.85
CA LYS A 215 5.12 -12.42 -22.21
C LYS A 215 4.05 -11.37 -22.46
N TRP A 216 3.93 -10.42 -21.55
CA TRP A 216 3.05 -9.28 -21.72
C TRP A 216 3.70 -8.14 -22.49
N SER A 217 2.89 -7.46 -23.30
CA SER A 217 3.28 -6.21 -23.94
C SER A 217 3.55 -5.12 -22.90
N LYS A 218 4.33 -4.10 -23.26
CA LYS A 218 4.55 -2.91 -22.38
C LYS A 218 3.22 -2.26 -22.00
N PHE A 219 2.28 -2.20 -22.93
CA PHE A 219 0.94 -1.66 -22.70
C PHE A 219 0.19 -2.49 -21.65
N SER A 220 0.10 -3.81 -21.82
CA SER A 220 -0.58 -4.71 -20.88
C SER A 220 -0.01 -4.60 -19.47
N ARG A 221 1.32 -4.51 -19.33
CA ARG A 221 2.02 -4.32 -18.05
C ARG A 221 1.66 -2.99 -17.40
N GLY A 222 1.67 -1.90 -18.17
CA GLY A 222 1.26 -0.58 -17.68
C GLY A 222 -0.23 -0.50 -17.33
N THR A 223 -1.09 -1.18 -18.09
CA THR A 223 -2.53 -1.28 -17.81
C THR A 223 -2.78 -2.00 -16.49
N TYR A 224 -2.21 -3.20 -16.32
CA TYR A 224 -2.32 -3.95 -15.07
C TYR A 224 -1.86 -3.11 -13.88
N TYR A 225 -0.66 -2.52 -13.95
CA TYR A 225 -0.08 -1.76 -12.83
C TYR A 225 -0.94 -0.56 -12.40
N ASN A 226 -1.61 0.11 -13.34
CA ASN A 226 -2.50 1.22 -13.06
C ASN A 226 -3.86 0.76 -12.50
N PHE A 227 -4.52 -0.14 -13.22
CA PHE A 227 -5.93 -0.47 -12.98
C PHE A 227 -6.13 -1.49 -11.87
N ASP A 228 -5.15 -2.35 -11.59
CA ASP A 228 -5.22 -3.28 -10.46
C ASP A 228 -5.41 -2.52 -9.14
N ARG A 229 -4.57 -1.50 -8.90
CA ARG A 229 -4.58 -0.70 -7.67
C ARG A 229 -5.82 0.17 -7.56
N LEU A 230 -6.25 0.75 -8.67
CA LEU A 230 -7.48 1.52 -8.74
C LEU A 230 -8.71 0.63 -8.50
N GLY A 231 -8.74 -0.54 -9.13
CA GLY A 231 -9.79 -1.55 -8.94
C GLY A 231 -9.90 -1.98 -7.48
N TRP A 232 -8.76 -2.30 -6.86
CA TRP A 232 -8.70 -2.63 -5.44
C TRP A 232 -9.19 -1.46 -4.56
N ALA A 233 -8.80 -0.22 -4.87
CA ALA A 233 -9.28 0.96 -4.16
C ALA A 233 -10.80 1.12 -4.26
N PHE A 234 -11.38 0.96 -5.46
CA PHE A 234 -12.83 1.01 -5.66
C PHE A 234 -13.56 -0.10 -4.90
N PHE A 235 -13.02 -1.31 -4.91
CA PHE A 235 -13.55 -2.42 -4.11
C PHE A 235 -13.61 -2.05 -2.62
N VAL A 236 -12.49 -1.61 -2.04
CA VAL A 236 -12.44 -1.22 -0.62
C VAL A 236 -13.37 -0.04 -0.33
N CYS A 237 -13.42 0.96 -1.20
CA CYS A 237 -14.31 2.12 -1.04
C CYS A 237 -15.80 1.72 -1.09
N TRP A 238 -16.17 0.78 -1.98
CA TRP A 238 -17.52 0.21 -2.01
C TRP A 238 -17.84 -0.53 -0.73
N VAL A 239 -16.93 -1.38 -0.24
CA VAL A 239 -17.12 -2.12 1.02
C VAL A 239 -17.34 -1.17 2.19
N VAL A 240 -16.51 -0.14 2.36
CA VAL A 240 -16.65 0.84 3.44
C VAL A 240 -17.96 1.61 3.31
N GLY A 241 -18.27 2.11 2.10
CA GLY A 241 -19.49 2.87 1.85
C GLY A 241 -20.77 2.07 2.05
N ALA A 242 -20.82 0.84 1.51
CA ALA A 242 -21.97 -0.05 1.62
C ALA A 242 -22.24 -0.43 3.08
N ASN A 243 -21.22 -0.73 3.88
CA ASN A 243 -21.40 -1.03 5.29
C ASN A 243 -21.87 0.21 6.08
N HIS A 244 -21.25 1.37 5.86
CA HIS A 244 -21.64 2.62 6.54
C HIS A 244 -23.09 3.03 6.22
N MET A 245 -23.52 2.87 4.97
CA MET A 245 -24.86 3.26 4.52
C MET A 245 -25.94 2.20 4.79
N GLY A 246 -25.57 1.04 5.34
CA GLY A 246 -26.49 -0.06 5.66
C GLY A 246 -26.86 -0.96 4.48
N TRP A 247 -26.09 -0.92 3.39
CA TRP A 247 -26.24 -1.77 2.20
C TRP A 247 -25.42 -3.07 2.27
N GLY A 248 -24.75 -3.33 3.40
CA GLY A 248 -23.87 -4.50 3.58
C GLY A 248 -24.56 -5.79 4.01
N GLY A 249 -25.81 -5.74 4.49
CA GLY A 249 -26.54 -6.94 4.93
C GLY A 249 -25.71 -7.80 5.93
N PRO A 250 -25.52 -9.11 5.69
CA PRO A 250 -24.70 -9.97 6.54
C PRO A 250 -23.23 -9.55 6.64
N ILE A 251 -22.66 -8.99 5.57
CA ILE A 251 -21.26 -8.55 5.52
C ILE A 251 -21.05 -7.42 6.54
N ASN A 252 -22.05 -6.54 6.70
CA ASN A 252 -21.99 -5.46 7.69
C ASN A 252 -21.89 -6.00 9.12
N ASN A 253 -22.63 -7.07 9.44
CA ASN A 253 -22.58 -7.68 10.77
C ASN A 253 -21.20 -8.27 11.07
N PHE A 254 -20.58 -8.91 10.07
CA PHE A 254 -19.23 -9.45 10.20
C PHE A 254 -18.18 -8.34 10.32
N MET A 255 -18.17 -7.37 9.41
CA MET A 255 -17.13 -6.32 9.36
C MET A 255 -17.24 -5.30 10.50
N SER A 256 -18.46 -5.04 11.00
CA SER A 256 -18.67 -4.15 12.14
C SER A 256 -18.49 -4.86 13.50
N HIS A 257 -18.12 -6.14 13.52
CA HIS A 257 -18.00 -6.90 14.76
C HIS A 257 -16.89 -6.33 15.67
N PRO A 258 -17.13 -6.12 16.98
CA PRO A 258 -16.16 -5.51 17.89
C PRO A 258 -14.82 -6.25 18.00
N ILE A 259 -14.78 -7.54 17.66
CA ILE A 259 -13.53 -8.34 17.63
C ILE A 259 -12.45 -7.72 16.74
N TRP A 260 -12.84 -6.96 15.71
CA TRP A 260 -11.89 -6.32 14.80
C TRP A 260 -11.24 -5.06 15.38
N GLN A 261 -11.80 -4.47 16.44
CA GLN A 261 -11.28 -3.24 17.04
C GLN A 261 -9.82 -3.37 17.55
N PRO A 262 -9.44 -4.40 18.33
CA PRO A 262 -8.05 -4.58 18.75
C PRO A 262 -7.11 -4.80 17.55
N PHE A 263 -7.50 -5.62 16.57
CA PHE A 263 -6.71 -5.85 15.36
C PHE A 263 -6.53 -4.57 14.54
N GLY A 264 -7.56 -3.74 14.44
CA GLY A 264 -7.47 -2.43 13.77
C GLY A 264 -6.45 -1.51 14.45
N ARG A 265 -6.38 -1.51 15.79
CA ARG A 265 -5.38 -0.71 16.54
C ARG A 265 -3.96 -1.25 16.41
N LEU A 266 -3.80 -2.57 16.31
CA LEU A 266 -2.49 -3.24 16.17
C LEU A 266 -1.98 -3.29 14.73
N SER A 267 -2.85 -3.09 13.73
CA SER A 267 -2.52 -3.20 12.30
C SER A 267 -1.25 -2.45 11.89
N TYR A 268 -1.03 -1.26 12.44
CA TYR A 268 0.16 -0.48 12.16
C TYR A 268 1.44 -1.10 12.75
N CYS A 269 1.39 -1.57 13.99
CA CYS A 269 2.52 -2.28 14.59
C CYS A 269 2.78 -3.60 13.85
N ALA A 270 1.73 -4.34 13.47
CA ALA A 270 1.84 -5.54 12.65
C ALA A 270 2.53 -5.23 11.30
N TYR A 271 2.14 -4.14 10.64
CA TYR A 271 2.80 -3.66 9.42
C TYR A 271 4.27 -3.30 9.65
N ILE A 272 4.65 -2.71 10.77
CA ILE A 272 6.06 -2.42 11.01
C ILE A 272 6.87 -3.70 11.18
N VAL A 273 6.35 -4.70 11.91
CA VAL A 273 7.14 -5.91 12.27
C VAL A 273 7.09 -7.03 11.23
N HIS A 274 6.09 -7.05 10.33
CA HIS A 274 5.74 -8.24 9.54
C HIS A 274 6.90 -8.86 8.77
N TRP A 275 7.77 -8.03 8.18
CA TRP A 275 8.83 -8.54 7.31
C TRP A 275 9.97 -9.18 8.04
N MET A 276 10.38 -8.59 9.17
CA MET A 276 11.36 -9.23 10.03
C MET A 276 10.81 -10.55 10.59
N VAL A 277 9.51 -10.61 10.93
CA VAL A 277 8.86 -11.85 11.39
C VAL A 277 8.79 -12.89 10.27
N LEU A 278 8.40 -12.49 9.06
CA LEU A 278 8.38 -13.36 7.88
C LEU A 278 9.77 -13.92 7.59
N TYR A 279 10.77 -13.05 7.56
CA TYR A 279 12.15 -13.43 7.33
C TYR A 279 12.68 -14.37 8.41
N TYR A 280 12.38 -14.09 9.68
CA TYR A 280 12.71 -15.00 10.78
C TYR A 280 12.08 -16.38 10.59
N TYR A 281 10.78 -16.45 10.31
CA TYR A 281 10.06 -17.70 10.11
C TYR A 281 10.59 -18.51 8.92
N LEU A 282 10.86 -17.84 7.79
CA LEU A 282 11.42 -18.48 6.60
C LEU A 282 12.86 -18.99 6.81
N ASN A 283 13.60 -18.42 7.75
CA ASN A 283 14.94 -18.91 8.13
C ASN A 283 14.91 -20.04 9.18
N LEU A 284 13.79 -20.26 9.88
CA LEU A 284 13.61 -21.41 10.78
C LEU A 284 13.39 -22.72 10.00
N GLY A 285 12.89 -22.65 8.77
CA GLY A 285 12.78 -23.79 7.86
C GLY A 285 14.15 -24.19 7.31
N GLY A 286 14.49 -25.48 7.36
CA GLY A 286 15.67 -26.03 6.68
C GLY A 286 15.66 -25.77 5.17
N PRO A 287 16.71 -26.19 4.43
CA PRO A 287 16.89 -25.83 3.02
C PRO A 287 15.63 -26.14 2.23
N VAL A 288 15.07 -25.09 1.64
CA VAL A 288 13.85 -25.11 0.83
C VAL A 288 14.13 -25.85 -0.47
N HIS A 289 14.28 -27.17 -0.40
CA HIS A 289 14.08 -28.02 -1.55
C HIS A 289 12.60 -27.94 -1.89
N PHE A 290 12.29 -27.24 -2.98
CA PHE A 290 11.01 -27.17 -3.70
C PHE A 290 9.94 -28.19 -3.25
N THR A 291 9.31 -27.95 -2.11
CA THR A 291 8.11 -28.67 -1.69
C THR A 291 7.14 -27.59 -1.25
N SER A 292 5.97 -27.66 -1.85
CA SER A 292 4.86 -26.77 -1.58
C SER A 292 4.56 -26.80 -0.08
N THR A 293 4.29 -25.65 0.53
CA THR A 293 3.87 -25.53 1.94
C THR A 293 2.67 -26.42 2.30
N TRP A 294 1.95 -26.94 1.30
CA TRP A 294 0.86 -27.91 1.46
C TRP A 294 1.32 -29.35 1.76
N GLU A 295 2.53 -29.76 1.37
CA GLU A 295 3.03 -31.14 1.59
C GLU A 295 3.44 -31.42 3.04
N HIS A 296 3.88 -30.40 3.78
CA HIS A 296 4.31 -30.59 5.17
C HIS A 296 3.15 -30.85 6.14
N VAL A 297 1.93 -30.42 5.79
CA VAL A 297 0.73 -30.62 6.63
C VAL A 297 0.14 -32.02 6.44
N SER A 298 0.35 -32.67 5.29
CA SER A 298 -0.19 -34.00 5.01
C SER A 298 0.66 -35.17 5.53
N HIS A 299 1.87 -34.92 6.03
CA HIS A 299 2.77 -35.96 6.56
C HIS A 299 2.90 -35.97 8.10
N SER A 300 2.07 -35.21 8.81
CA SER A 300 2.02 -35.19 10.28
C SER A 300 0.67 -35.63 10.85
N SER A 301 -0.01 -36.55 10.16
CA SER A 301 -1.20 -37.26 10.65
C SER A 301 -1.09 -38.76 10.39
#